data_AF-A0A166GFE2-F1
#
_entry.id   AF-A0A166GFE2-F1
#
_cell.length_a   1.000
_cell.length_b   1.000
_cell.length_c   1.000
_cell.angle_alpha   90.00
_cell.angle_beta   90.00
_cell.angle_gamma   90.00
#
_symmetry.space_group_name_H-M   'P 1'
#
loop_
_entity.id
_entity.type
_entity.pdbx_description
1 polymer ?
#
loop_
_entity_poly.entity_id
_entity_poly.type
_entity_poly.pdbx_seq_one_letter_code
_entity_poly.pdbx_strand_id
1 'polypeptide(L)'
;MLVVHPSSSCDICLEHFRSGLENAHQPCAIHCGHIFCQSCIDSFPRLVCPLCRVHFDPRSIRRLHVDLPTPHGSPVAPVISTFGEPDVEKEKLKARLISMVREGADGTRFGNLKGEAEAWLQQQTADDVSGHSNLIGYAPLYRLPSRDSMSSVY
;
A
#
# COMPACT_ATOMS: atom_id res chain seq x y z
N MET A 1 -0.18 -6.08 -8.48
CA MET A 1 -0.83 -5.98 -7.17
C MET A 1 -1.01 -7.39 -6.65
N LEU A 2 -0.38 -7.74 -5.51
CA LEU A 2 -0.48 -9.08 -4.94
C LEU A 2 -1.64 -9.09 -3.93
N VAL A 3 -2.73 -9.75 -4.28
CA VAL A 3 -3.89 -9.90 -3.40
C VAL A 3 -3.76 -11.22 -2.65
N VAL A 4 -3.86 -11.16 -1.33
CA VAL A 4 -3.82 -12.33 -0.46
C VAL A 4 -5.24 -12.63 0.02
N HIS A 5 -5.62 -13.91 0.06
CA HIS A 5 -6.94 -14.28 0.54
C HIS A 5 -7.09 -13.90 2.03
N PRO A 6 -8.26 -13.42 2.51
CA PRO A 6 -8.43 -13.01 3.90
C PRO A 6 -8.13 -14.10 4.92
N SER A 7 -8.25 -15.37 4.53
CA SER A 7 -7.94 -16.53 5.37
C SER A 7 -6.48 -16.99 5.31
N SER A 8 -5.62 -16.29 4.56
CA SER A 8 -4.20 -16.66 4.51
C SER A 8 -3.52 -16.31 5.82
N SER A 9 -2.80 -17.28 6.37
CA SER A 9 -2.14 -17.18 7.66
C SER A 9 -0.69 -17.69 7.58
N CYS A 10 0.09 -17.38 8.60
CA CYS A 10 1.45 -17.89 8.75
C CYS A 10 1.43 -19.37 9.16
N ASP A 11 2.17 -20.24 8.47
CA ASP A 11 2.21 -21.68 8.79
C ASP A 11 2.88 -22.02 10.14
N ILE A 12 3.48 -21.02 10.82
CA ILE A 12 4.20 -21.22 12.09
C ILE A 12 3.32 -20.81 13.28
N CYS A 13 2.83 -19.57 13.31
CA CYS A 13 1.98 -19.07 14.40
C CYS A 13 0.48 -19.23 14.13
N LEU A 14 0.10 -19.61 12.90
CA LEU A 14 -1.29 -19.74 12.42
C LEU A 14 -2.10 -18.45 12.47
N GLU A 15 -1.46 -17.31 12.72
CA GLU A 15 -2.13 -16.01 12.70
C GLU A 15 -2.28 -15.46 11.28
N HIS A 16 -3.38 -14.77 11.06
CA HIS A 16 -3.67 -14.10 9.79
C HIS A 16 -2.62 -13.04 9.48
N PHE A 17 -2.24 -12.95 8.21
CA PHE A 17 -1.38 -11.87 7.75
C PHE A 17 -2.07 -10.51 7.95
N ARG A 18 -1.28 -9.46 8.12
CA ARG A 18 -1.75 -8.08 8.24
C ARG A 18 -0.89 -7.16 7.39
N SER A 19 -1.49 -6.18 6.74
CA SER A 19 -0.76 -5.14 6.00
C SER A 19 -0.24 -4.08 6.97
N GLY A 20 1.01 -3.64 6.77
CA GLY A 20 1.60 -2.52 7.50
C GLY A 20 3.11 -2.67 7.69
N LEU A 21 3.86 -1.59 7.44
CA LEU A 21 5.33 -1.58 7.55
C LEU A 21 5.84 -1.78 9.00
N GLU A 22 4.97 -1.70 10.00
CA GLU A 22 5.32 -1.89 11.42
C GLU A 22 4.58 -3.08 12.04
N ASN A 23 3.90 -3.90 11.22
CA ASN A 23 3.14 -5.04 11.73
C ASN A 23 4.03 -6.28 11.88
N ALA A 24 4.04 -6.88 13.08
CA ALA A 24 4.71 -8.15 13.36
C ALA A 24 4.19 -9.31 12.48
N HIS A 25 2.92 -9.23 12.06
CA HIS A 25 2.23 -10.19 11.19
C HIS A 25 2.31 -9.81 9.70
N GLN A 26 3.20 -8.90 9.32
CA GLN A 26 3.48 -8.58 7.92
C GLN A 26 4.08 -9.80 7.21
N PRO A 27 3.49 -10.27 6.09
CA PRO A 27 4.04 -11.38 5.32
C PRO A 27 5.40 -11.03 4.70
N CYS A 28 6.32 -11.98 4.82
CA CYS A 28 7.68 -11.88 4.33
C CYS A 28 8.04 -13.18 3.60
N ALA A 29 8.61 -13.05 2.41
CA ALA A 29 9.15 -14.18 1.64
C ALA A 29 10.64 -14.35 1.93
N ILE A 30 11.06 -15.60 2.14
CA ILE A 30 12.47 -15.99 2.14
C ILE A 30 12.87 -16.47 0.73
N HIS A 31 14.18 -16.59 0.45
CA HIS A 31 14.70 -16.92 -0.89
C HIS A 31 14.09 -18.19 -1.52
N CYS A 32 13.71 -19.20 -0.74
CA CYS A 32 13.09 -20.42 -1.26
C CYS A 32 11.61 -20.26 -1.64
N GLY A 33 11.02 -19.08 -1.48
CA GLY A 33 9.64 -18.77 -1.87
C GLY A 33 8.57 -18.98 -0.78
N HIS A 34 8.92 -19.56 0.36
CA HIS A 34 7.98 -19.72 1.48
C HIS A 34 7.75 -18.39 2.20
N ILE A 35 6.52 -18.20 2.70
CA ILE A 35 6.05 -16.96 3.30
C ILE A 35 5.76 -17.20 4.79
N PHE A 36 6.31 -16.35 5.64
CA PHE A 36 6.07 -16.34 7.08
C PHE A 36 5.85 -14.90 7.55
N CYS A 37 5.29 -14.70 8.74
CA CYS A 37 5.26 -13.36 9.32
C CYS A 37 6.65 -12.94 9.82
N GLN A 38 6.90 -11.63 9.87
CA GLN A 38 8.15 -11.04 10.34
C GLN A 38 8.55 -11.57 11.73
N SER A 39 7.61 -11.62 12.68
CA SER A 39 7.88 -12.11 14.05
C SER A 39 8.34 -13.57 14.10
N CYS A 40 7.79 -14.44 13.24
CA CYS A 40 8.21 -15.84 13.18
C CYS A 40 9.61 -15.96 12.60
N ILE A 41 9.91 -15.23 11.52
CA ILE A 41 11.25 -15.22 10.90
C ILE A 41 12.31 -14.79 11.91
N ASP A 42 12.05 -13.71 12.65
CA ASP A 42 12.98 -13.17 13.65
C ASP A 42 13.21 -14.14 14.82
N SER A 43 12.27 -15.06 15.05
CA SER A 43 12.34 -16.09 16.09
C SER A 43 12.99 -17.40 15.63
N PHE A 44 13.39 -17.52 14.35
CA PHE A 44 13.96 -18.78 13.86
C PHE A 44 15.32 -19.05 14.52
N PRO A 45 15.52 -20.24 15.14
CA PRO A 45 16.78 -20.57 15.79
C PRO A 45 17.92 -20.80 14.80
N ARG A 46 17.59 -21.07 13.53
CA ARG A 46 18.52 -21.30 12.42
C ARG A 46 17.94 -20.70 11.15
N LEU A 47 18.81 -20.24 10.26
CA LEU A 47 18.45 -19.67 8.97
C LEU A 47 18.14 -20.77 7.92
N VAL A 48 17.17 -21.62 8.27
CA VAL A 48 16.72 -22.77 7.48
C VAL A 48 15.20 -22.73 7.40
N CYS A 49 14.65 -22.85 6.20
CA CYS A 49 13.20 -22.87 6.01
C CYS A 49 12.56 -24.08 6.74
N PRO A 50 11.56 -23.86 7.61
CA PRO A 50 10.86 -24.97 8.28
C PRO A 50 10.13 -25.93 7.34
N LEU A 51 9.72 -25.44 6.15
CA LEU A 51 8.90 -26.22 5.21
C LEU A 51 9.73 -27.06 4.24
N CYS A 52 10.78 -26.49 3.64
CA CYS A 52 11.61 -27.20 2.64
C CYS A 52 13.07 -27.39 3.03
N ARG A 53 13.49 -26.94 4.22
CA ARG A 53 14.85 -27.12 4.77
C ARG A 53 15.97 -26.46 3.96
N VAL A 54 15.64 -25.57 3.03
CA VAL A 54 16.62 -24.76 2.29
C VAL A 54 17.18 -23.68 3.21
N HIS A 55 18.50 -23.51 3.21
CA HIS A 55 19.17 -22.42 3.93
C HIS A 55 18.89 -21.09 3.23
N PHE A 56 18.74 -20.02 4.00
CA PHE A 56 18.50 -18.69 3.45
C PHE A 56 19.35 -17.63 4.15
N ASP A 57 19.61 -16.52 3.45
CA ASP A 57 20.32 -15.37 4.00
C ASP A 57 19.30 -14.36 4.57
N PRO A 58 19.47 -13.82 5.79
CA PRO A 58 18.68 -12.70 6.32
C PRO A 58 18.53 -11.52 5.34
N ARG A 59 19.56 -11.25 4.54
CA ARG A 59 19.56 -10.19 3.52
C ARG A 59 18.66 -10.51 2.33
N SER A 60 18.28 -11.77 2.14
CA SER A 60 17.40 -12.23 1.07
C SER A 60 15.91 -12.13 1.42
N ILE A 61 15.59 -11.81 2.67
CA ILE A 61 14.21 -11.71 3.14
C ILE A 61 13.56 -10.48 2.52
N ARG A 62 12.35 -10.65 1.98
CA ARG A 62 11.59 -9.60 1.30
C ARG A 62 10.23 -9.45 1.95
N ARG A 63 9.94 -8.23 2.41
CA ARG A 63 8.62 -7.86 2.90
C ARG A 63 7.67 -7.75 1.73
N LEU A 64 6.53 -8.44 1.79
CA LEU A 64 5.57 -8.47 0.69
C LEU A 64 4.52 -7.39 0.90
N HIS A 65 4.44 -6.40 0.01
CA HIS A 65 3.30 -5.48 0.02
C HIS A 65 2.08 -6.23 -0.54
N VAL A 66 1.08 -6.44 0.31
CA VAL A 66 -0.11 -7.22 -0.01
C VAL A 66 -1.37 -6.40 0.29
N ASP A 67 -2.30 -6.44 -0.64
CA ASP A 67 -3.62 -5.88 -0.43
C ASP A 67 -4.46 -6.94 0.26
N LEU A 68 -4.69 -6.75 1.56
CA LEU A 68 -5.59 -7.60 2.31
C LEU A 68 -7.00 -7.05 2.16
N PRO A 69 -7.95 -7.86 1.65
CA PRO A 69 -9.35 -7.47 1.70
C PRO A 69 -9.73 -7.36 3.17
N THR A 70 -10.11 -6.15 3.59
CA THR A 70 -10.78 -5.97 4.88
C THR A 70 -11.97 -6.93 4.89
N PRO A 71 -12.14 -7.80 5.90
CA PRO A 71 -13.30 -8.66 5.97
C PRO A 71 -14.55 -7.80 6.08
N HIS A 72 -15.18 -7.51 4.95
CA HIS A 72 -16.54 -7.04 4.84
C HIS A 72 -17.44 -8.18 5.32
N GLY A 73 -17.67 -8.24 6.63
CA GLY A 73 -18.36 -9.36 7.26
C GLY A 73 -18.81 -9.09 8.69
N SER A 74 -19.08 -7.84 9.04
CA SER A 74 -20.07 -7.54 10.08
C SER A 74 -21.11 -6.63 9.42
N PRO A 75 -22.41 -6.92 9.52
CA PRO A 75 -23.41 -5.90 9.26
C PRO A 75 -23.19 -4.84 10.35
N VAL A 76 -22.34 -3.87 10.04
CA VAL A 76 -22.28 -2.63 10.78
C VAL A 76 -23.68 -2.06 10.63
N ALA A 77 -24.52 -2.23 11.65
CA ALA A 77 -25.71 -1.40 11.82
C ALA A 77 -25.28 0.03 11.50
N PRO A 78 -26.02 0.78 10.67
CA PRO A 78 -25.51 1.98 10.03
C PRO A 78 -25.02 2.92 11.12
N VAL A 79 -23.71 2.92 11.36
CA VAL A 79 -23.08 4.02 12.06
C VAL A 79 -23.15 5.12 11.04
N ILE A 80 -24.10 6.01 11.27
CA ILE A 80 -24.21 7.29 10.60
C ILE A 80 -22.93 8.05 11.02
N SER A 81 -21.82 7.71 10.37
CA SER A 81 -20.62 8.52 10.37
C SER A 81 -20.89 9.59 9.33
N THR A 82 -21.33 10.73 9.81
CA THR A 82 -21.60 11.96 9.06
C THR A 82 -20.30 12.51 8.47
N PHE A 83 -19.70 11.81 7.50
CA PHE A 83 -18.55 12.25 6.69
C PHE A 83 -18.67 11.63 5.28
N GLY A 84 -19.80 11.89 4.61
CA GLY A 84 -20.15 11.31 3.31
C GLY A 84 -19.66 12.09 2.08
N GLU A 85 -19.00 13.23 2.25
CA GLU A 85 -18.52 14.05 1.11
C GLU A 85 -17.17 13.59 0.51
N PRO A 86 -16.11 13.29 1.29
CA PRO A 86 -14.79 13.04 0.69
C PRO A 86 -14.74 11.73 -0.11
N ASP A 87 -15.52 10.72 0.27
CA ASP A 87 -15.52 9.42 -0.41
C ASP A 87 -16.26 9.48 -1.76
N VAL A 88 -17.32 10.30 -1.86
CA VAL A 88 -18.09 10.49 -3.09
C VAL A 88 -17.30 11.27 -4.14
N GLU A 89 -16.59 12.33 -3.74
CA GLU A 89 -15.75 13.10 -4.66
C GLU A 89 -14.57 12.30 -5.20
N LYS A 90 -13.91 11.54 -4.32
CA LYS A 90 -12.83 10.62 -4.67
C LYS A 90 -13.27 9.60 -5.72
N GLU A 91 -14.40 8.95 -5.50
CA GLU A 91 -14.91 7.95 -6.43
C GLU A 91 -15.37 8.57 -7.76
N LYS A 92 -15.95 9.78 -7.73
CA LYS A 92 -16.29 10.54 -8.94
C LYS A 92 -15.05 10.89 -9.77
N LEU A 93 -13.98 11.31 -9.13
CA LEU A 93 -12.72 11.66 -9.78
C LEU A 93 -12.05 10.43 -10.43
N LYS A 94 -12.01 9.30 -9.70
CA LYS A 94 -11.52 8.02 -10.24
C LYS A 94 -12.34 7.55 -11.44
N ALA A 95 -13.67 7.59 -11.35
CA ALA A 95 -14.55 7.16 -12.43
C ALA A 95 -14.32 7.98 -13.72
N ARG A 96 -14.09 9.30 -13.58
CA ARG A 96 -13.76 10.19 -14.71
C ARG A 96 -12.43 9.83 -15.35
N LEU A 97 -11.41 9.51 -14.54
CA LEU A 97 -10.11 9.07 -15.06
C LEU A 97 -10.23 7.76 -15.87
N ILE A 98 -10.99 6.79 -15.35
CA ILE A 98 -11.20 5.49 -16.00
C ILE A 98 -11.96 5.64 -17.33
N SER A 99 -13.03 6.45 -17.37
CA SER A 99 -13.78 6.73 -18.61
C SER A 99 -12.89 7.39 -19.66
N MET A 100 -12.06 8.35 -19.25
CA MET A 100 -11.17 9.08 -20.15
C MET A 100 -10.11 8.21 -20.82
N VAL A 101 -9.55 7.24 -20.08
CA VAL A 101 -8.59 6.27 -20.63
C VAL A 101 -9.27 5.32 -21.63
N ARG A 102 -10.53 4.94 -21.37
CA ARG A 102 -11.27 4.04 -22.26
C ARG A 102 -11.74 4.72 -23.56
N GLU A 103 -12.13 5.98 -23.47
CA GLU A 103 -12.68 6.74 -24.61
C GLU A 103 -11.59 7.39 -25.46
N GLY A 104 -10.37 7.53 -24.91
CA GLY A 104 -9.28 8.27 -25.55
C GLY A 104 -9.51 9.78 -25.44
N ALA A 105 -8.66 10.47 -24.70
CA ALA A 105 -8.68 11.93 -24.60
C ALA A 105 -7.48 12.55 -25.29
N ASP A 106 -7.69 13.75 -25.83
CA ASP A 106 -6.58 14.61 -26.23
C ASP A 106 -5.76 15.05 -25.00
N GLY A 107 -4.50 15.43 -25.24
CA GLY A 107 -3.54 15.75 -24.18
C GLY A 107 -3.99 16.91 -23.27
N THR A 108 -4.78 17.84 -23.80
CA THR A 108 -5.29 18.99 -23.05
C THR A 108 -6.36 18.58 -22.04
N ARG A 109 -7.34 17.77 -22.45
CA ARG A 109 -8.40 17.28 -21.57
C ARG A 109 -7.83 16.38 -20.45
N PHE A 110 -6.83 15.56 -20.78
CA PHE A 110 -6.13 14.74 -19.79
C PHE A 110 -5.32 15.60 -18.80
N GLY A 111 -4.59 16.61 -19.30
CA GLY A 111 -3.80 17.51 -18.46
C GLY A 111 -4.66 18.27 -17.45
N ASN A 112 -5.83 18.77 -17.87
CA ASN A 112 -6.78 19.45 -16.99
C ASN A 112 -7.30 18.54 -15.88
N LEU A 113 -7.69 17.31 -16.22
CA LEU A 113 -8.16 16.33 -15.23
C LEU A 113 -7.04 15.91 -14.26
N LYS A 114 -5.81 15.76 -14.75
CA LYS A 114 -4.64 15.48 -13.91
C LYS A 114 -4.41 16.61 -12.90
N GLY A 115 -4.48 17.86 -13.34
CA GLY A 115 -4.37 19.02 -12.46
C GLY A 115 -5.47 19.08 -11.40
N GLU A 116 -6.72 18.78 -11.78
CA GLU A 116 -7.86 18.69 -10.85
C GLU A 116 -7.63 17.60 -9.78
N ALA A 117 -7.12 16.44 -10.20
CA ALA A 117 -6.81 15.33 -9.30
C ALA A 117 -5.67 15.65 -8.34
N GLU A 118 -4.62 16.30 -8.82
CA GLU A 118 -3.47 16.73 -8.00
C GLU A 118 -3.88 17.79 -6.97
N ALA A 119 -4.70 18.77 -7.37
CA ALA A 119 -5.22 19.78 -6.46
C ALA A 119 -6.11 19.17 -5.36
N TRP A 120 -6.98 18.22 -5.72
CA TRP A 120 -7.81 17.50 -4.76
C TRP A 120 -6.94 16.69 -3.77
N LEU A 121 -5.89 16.00 -4.25
CA LEU A 121 -4.96 15.29 -3.38
C LEU A 121 -4.23 16.24 -2.41
N GLN A 122 -3.80 17.42 -2.87
CA GLN A 122 -3.14 18.40 -2.01
C GLN A 122 -4.08 18.95 -0.92
N GLN A 123 -5.34 19.23 -1.27
CA GLN A 123 -6.36 19.70 -0.32
C GLN A 123 -6.56 18.67 0.81
N GLN A 124 -6.70 17.39 0.45
CA GLN A 124 -6.87 16.31 1.42
C GLN A 124 -5.64 16.11 2.33
N THR A 125 -4.42 16.29 1.80
CA THR A 125 -3.20 16.23 2.64
C THR A 125 -3.09 17.40 3.61
N ALA A 126 -3.65 18.58 3.31
CA ALA A 126 -3.63 19.74 4.20
C ALA A 126 -4.66 19.61 5.34
N ASP A 127 -5.81 19.01 5.06
CA ASP A 127 -6.85 18.74 6.07
C ASP A 127 -6.44 17.64 7.04
N ASP A 128 -5.76 16.58 6.56
CA ASP A 128 -5.17 15.53 7.41
C ASP A 128 -4.09 16.07 8.37
N VAL A 129 -3.30 17.05 7.94
CA VAL A 129 -2.26 17.71 8.76
C VAL A 129 -2.88 18.65 9.79
N SER A 130 -4.01 19.30 9.47
CA SER A 130 -4.73 20.17 10.42
C SER A 130 -5.46 19.38 11.51
N GLY A 131 -5.95 18.18 11.18
CA GLY A 131 -6.53 17.22 12.13
C GLY A 131 -5.51 16.51 13.04
N HIS A 132 -4.23 16.48 12.66
CA HIS A 132 -3.13 15.88 13.41
C HIS A 132 -2.12 16.90 13.95
N SER A 133 -2.59 18.05 14.45
CA SER A 133 -1.77 19.03 15.15
C SER A 133 -1.29 18.56 16.56
N ASN A 134 -1.08 17.27 16.76
CA ASN A 134 -0.54 16.75 18.02
C ASN A 134 0.37 15.51 17.94
N LEU A 135 1.01 15.22 16.81
CA LEU A 135 2.19 14.33 16.80
C LEU A 135 3.27 14.88 15.86
N ILE A 136 4.39 15.22 16.47
CA ILE A 136 5.58 15.80 15.87
C ILE A 136 6.16 14.86 14.80
N GLY A 137 6.31 15.40 13.59
CA GLY A 137 7.49 15.18 12.75
C GLY A 137 7.48 13.99 11.80
N TYR A 138 6.82 14.12 10.64
CA TYR A 138 7.23 13.37 9.44
C TYR A 138 7.30 14.30 8.23
N ALA A 139 8.53 14.64 7.84
CA ALA A 139 8.82 15.21 6.54
C ALA A 139 8.67 14.11 5.46
N PRO A 140 7.95 14.34 4.35
CA PRO A 140 7.82 13.36 3.29
C PRO A 140 9.13 13.27 2.48
N LEU A 141 9.88 12.17 2.66
CA LEU A 141 11.02 11.79 1.83
C LEU A 141 10.57 11.20 0.49
N TYR A 142 9.78 11.95 -0.28
CA TYR A 142 9.55 11.64 -1.70
C TYR A 142 9.99 12.83 -2.56
N ARG A 143 11.30 13.09 -2.58
CA ARG A 143 11.91 13.87 -3.66
C ARG A 143 12.08 12.93 -4.85
N LEU A 144 11.11 12.92 -5.76
CA LEU A 144 11.30 12.34 -7.09
C LEU A 144 12.46 13.08 -7.80
N PRO A 145 13.41 12.38 -8.42
CA PRO A 145 14.40 13.04 -9.26
C PRO A 145 13.72 13.55 -10.54
N SER A 146 13.89 14.84 -10.84
CA SER A 146 13.46 15.46 -12.10
C SER A 146 14.11 14.75 -13.29
N ARG A 147 13.29 14.41 -14.28
CA ARG A 147 13.72 14.08 -15.65
C ARG A 147 14.17 15.35 -16.35
N ASP A 148 15.38 15.80 -16.05
CA ASP A 148 16.13 16.75 -16.89
C ASP A 148 17.61 16.48 -16.72
N SER A 149 18.14 15.56 -17.52
CA SER A 149 19.54 15.51 -18.00
C SER A 149 19.77 14.20 -18.76
N MET A 150 19.18 14.12 -19.95
CA MET A 150 19.65 13.20 -20.98
C MET A 150 20.07 14.08 -22.16
N SER A 151 21.30 14.57 -22.09
CA SER A 151 21.98 15.27 -23.18
C SER A 151 23.48 15.19 -22.94
N SER A 152 24.14 14.48 -23.86
CA SER A 152 25.54 14.68 -24.27
C SER A 152 26.63 14.37 -23.23
N VAL A 153 27.35 13.26 -23.40
CA VAL A 153 28.77 13.33 -23.81
C VAL A 153 29.11 12.09 -24.64
N TYR A 154 29.74 12.34 -25.79
CA TYR A 154 30.47 11.38 -26.62
C TYR A 154 31.71 10.84 -25.91
#